data_AF-A0A2Z2H802-F1
#
_entry.id   AF-A0A2Z2H802-F1
#
_cell.length_a   1.000
_cell.length_b   1.000
_cell.length_c   1.000
_cell.angle_alpha   90.00
_cell.angle_beta   90.00
_cell.angle_gamma   90.00
#
_symmetry.space_group_name_H-M   'P 1'
#
loop_
_entity.id
_entity.type
_entity.pdbx_description
1 polymer ?
#
loop_
_entity_poly.entity_id
_entity_poly.type
_entity_poly.pdbx_seq_one_letter_code
_entity_poly.pdbx_strand_id
1 'polypeptide(L)'
;MARVALFADVQNIYYTARETFGCQVNYAALWRHAVGEDTVVAAYAYAIERHDPRQQQFQHALRDIGFTVRLKPFIQRRDGSAKGDWDVGITLDVFETSHEVDRVVLISGDGDFSELLARVQQRFGIKTDVYGVQALTANALRQAADRFVPIEGALLQNNRR
;
A
#
# COMPACT_ATOMS: atom_id res chain seq x y z
N MET A 1 3.29 -6.48 22.12
CA MET A 1 3.24 -6.39 20.65
C MET A 1 2.14 -5.42 20.30
N ALA A 2 2.40 -4.43 19.44
CA ALA A 2 1.37 -3.51 19.00
C ALA A 2 0.47 -4.19 17.97
N ARG A 3 -0.75 -3.70 17.80
CA ARG A 3 -1.69 -4.12 16.77
C ARG A 3 -1.47 -3.27 15.52
N VAL A 4 -1.18 -3.90 14.39
CA VAL A 4 -0.89 -3.20 13.12
C VAL A 4 -1.87 -3.58 12.03
N ALA A 5 -2.26 -2.61 11.21
CA ALA A 5 -2.97 -2.85 9.95
C ALA A 5 -2.19 -2.32 8.74
N LEU A 6 -2.16 -3.07 7.64
CA LEU A 6 -1.43 -2.73 6.42
C LEU A 6 -2.36 -2.57 5.22
N PHE A 7 -2.15 -1.52 4.43
CA PHE A 7 -2.99 -1.20 3.27
C PHE A 7 -2.09 -0.84 2.09
N ALA A 8 -2.06 -1.71 1.07
CA ALA A 8 -1.20 -1.53 -0.09
C ALA A 8 -1.97 -1.16 -1.35
N ASP A 9 -1.73 0.06 -1.82
CA ASP A 9 -2.11 0.47 -3.17
C ASP A 9 -1.10 -0.12 -4.17
N VAL A 10 -1.43 -1.31 -4.65
CA VAL A 10 -0.53 -2.09 -5.51
C VAL A 10 -0.28 -1.36 -6.83
N GLN A 11 -1.25 -0.62 -7.35
CA GLN A 11 -1.09 0.08 -8.62
C GLN A 11 -0.16 1.27 -8.47
N ASN A 12 -0.39 2.14 -7.49
CA ASN A 12 0.46 3.29 -7.24
C ASN A 12 1.92 2.86 -7.03
N ILE A 13 2.14 1.85 -6.20
CA ILE A 13 3.50 1.35 -5.92
C ILE A 13 4.14 0.68 -7.14
N TYR A 14 3.37 -0.08 -7.94
CA TYR A 14 3.90 -0.69 -9.15
C TYR A 14 4.42 0.35 -10.14
N TYR A 15 3.63 1.40 -10.41
CA TYR A 15 4.01 2.43 -11.38
C TYR A 15 5.17 3.27 -10.87
N THR A 16 5.11 3.74 -9.62
CA THR A 16 6.15 4.61 -9.05
C THR A 16 7.50 3.91 -8.92
N ALA A 17 7.52 2.64 -8.48
CA ALA A 17 8.76 1.87 -8.37
C ALA A 17 9.37 1.55 -9.74
N ARG A 18 8.53 1.20 -10.73
CA ARG A 18 8.98 0.94 -12.09
C ARG A 18 9.53 2.21 -12.77
N GLU A 19 8.90 3.36 -12.56
CA GLU A 19 9.35 4.63 -13.09
C GLU A 19 10.69 5.08 -12.49
N THR A 20 10.83 4.97 -11.17
CA THR A 20 12.02 5.49 -10.47
C THR A 20 13.21 4.53 -10.53
N PHE A 21 12.96 3.22 -10.43
CA PHE A 21 14.02 2.22 -10.26
C PHE A 21 14.08 1.16 -11.37
N GLY A 22 13.08 1.09 -12.25
CA GLY A 22 13.02 0.08 -13.31
C GLY A 22 12.83 -1.36 -12.81
N CYS A 23 12.47 -1.55 -11.53
CA CYS A 23 12.28 -2.85 -10.91
C CYS A 23 11.00 -2.90 -10.07
N GLN A 24 10.70 -4.08 -9.51
CA GLN A 24 9.53 -4.30 -8.67
C GLN A 24 9.88 -4.20 -7.18
N VAL A 25 8.86 -3.95 -6.35
CA VAL A 25 8.98 -3.98 -4.89
C VAL A 25 9.10 -5.42 -4.38
N ASN A 26 9.95 -5.62 -3.39
CA ASN A 26 10.04 -6.84 -2.62
C ASN A 26 9.04 -6.82 -1.45
N TYR A 27 7.81 -7.25 -1.72
CA TYR A 27 6.72 -7.23 -0.73
C TYR A 27 7.01 -8.11 0.51
N ALA A 28 7.82 -9.15 0.39
CA ALA A 28 8.22 -9.98 1.54
C ALA A 28 9.22 -9.25 2.45
N ALA A 29 10.14 -8.47 1.88
CA ALA A 29 11.02 -7.59 2.67
C ALA A 29 10.24 -6.43 3.29
N LEU A 30 9.33 -5.82 2.53
CA LEU A 30 8.44 -4.76 3.02
C LEU A 30 7.58 -5.27 4.18
N TRP A 31 6.94 -6.43 4.04
CA TRP A 31 6.14 -7.04 5.10
C TRP A 31 6.94 -7.22 6.39
N ARG A 32 8.12 -7.86 6.31
CA ARG A 32 8.97 -8.08 7.48
C ARG A 32 9.40 -6.77 8.15
N HIS A 33 9.72 -5.76 7.36
CA HIS A 33 10.13 -4.46 7.88
C HIS A 33 8.95 -3.69 8.50
N ALA A 34 7.77 -3.73 7.89
CA ALA A 34 6.58 -3.01 8.34
C ALA A 34 5.92 -3.66 9.56
N VAL A 35 5.88 -4.99 9.62
CA VAL A 35 5.26 -5.77 10.69
C VAL A 35 6.21 -5.96 11.87
N GLY A 36 7.47 -6.33 11.62
CA GLY A 36 8.40 -6.67 12.69
C GLY A 36 7.87 -7.79 13.59
N GLU A 37 7.72 -7.51 14.88
CA GLU A 37 7.15 -8.42 15.89
C GLU A 37 5.70 -8.09 16.25
N ASP A 38 5.06 -7.14 15.56
CA ASP A 38 3.70 -6.70 15.86
C ASP A 38 2.65 -7.72 15.40
N THR A 39 1.47 -7.65 16.02
CA THR A 39 0.32 -8.49 15.67
C THR A 39 -0.46 -7.85 14.53
N VAL A 40 -0.50 -8.52 13.37
CA VAL A 40 -1.28 -8.08 12.22
C VAL A 40 -2.77 -8.32 12.47
N VAL A 41 -3.55 -7.24 12.57
CA VAL A 41 -5.02 -7.28 12.70
C VAL A 41 -5.66 -7.35 11.32
N ALA A 42 -5.15 -6.58 10.37
CA ALA A 42 -5.62 -6.59 8.99
C ALA A 42 -4.47 -6.31 8.03
N ALA A 43 -4.48 -6.95 6.86
CA ALA A 43 -3.55 -6.61 5.79
C ALA A 43 -4.25 -6.76 4.45
N TYR A 44 -4.42 -5.66 3.73
CA TYR A 44 -5.10 -5.63 2.44
C TYR A 44 -4.17 -5.16 1.34
N ALA A 45 -4.16 -5.88 0.22
CA ALA A 45 -3.49 -5.47 -1.01
C ALA A 45 -4.54 -5.23 -2.08
N TYR A 46 -4.62 -3.99 -2.55
CA TYR A 46 -5.62 -3.50 -3.47
C TYR A 46 -5.08 -3.54 -4.90
N ALA A 47 -5.55 -4.49 -5.69
CA ALA A 47 -5.06 -4.73 -7.03
C ALA A 47 -6.20 -4.71 -8.06
N ILE A 48 -5.82 -4.61 -9.33
CA ILE A 48 -6.76 -4.79 -10.45
C ILE A 48 -6.81 -6.25 -10.87
N GLU A 49 -8.01 -6.70 -11.20
CA GLU A 49 -8.22 -8.00 -11.82
C GLU A 49 -7.87 -7.90 -13.30
N ARG A 50 -6.84 -8.65 -13.72
CA ARG A 50 -6.58 -8.93 -15.12
C ARG A 50 -6.55 -10.43 -15.34
N HIS A 51 -7.09 -10.88 -16.46
CA HIS A 51 -6.98 -12.27 -16.92
C HIS A 51 -5.59 -12.56 -17.53
N ASP A 52 -4.52 -12.12 -16.87
CA ASP A 52 -3.14 -12.39 -17.24
C ASP A 52 -2.48 -13.32 -16.20
N PRO A 53 -1.87 -14.46 -16.62
CA PRO A 53 -1.27 -15.42 -15.70
C PRO A 53 -0.19 -14.84 -14.77
N ARG A 54 0.60 -13.86 -15.23
CA ARG A 54 1.66 -13.25 -14.39
C ARG A 54 1.07 -12.42 -13.27
N GLN A 55 -0.02 -11.69 -13.55
CA GLN A 55 -0.74 -10.97 -12.50
C GLN A 55 -1.37 -11.92 -11.47
N GLN A 56 -1.95 -13.03 -11.91
CA GLN A 56 -2.50 -14.04 -10.99
C GLN A 56 -1.41 -14.63 -10.08
N GLN A 57 -0.24 -14.93 -10.63
CA GLN A 57 0.91 -15.42 -9.85
C GLN A 57 1.38 -14.38 -8.83
N PHE A 58 1.46 -13.11 -9.23
CA PHE A 58 1.81 -12.02 -8.31
C PHE A 58 0.77 -11.86 -7.19
N GLN A 59 -0.52 -11.91 -7.51
CA GLN A 59 -1.59 -11.88 -6.51
C GLN A 59 -1.54 -13.09 -5.57
N HIS A 60 -1.15 -14.27 -6.05
CA HIS A 60 -0.93 -15.44 -5.19
C HIS A 60 0.23 -15.20 -4.22
N ALA A 61 1.37 -14.69 -4.71
CA ALA A 61 2.51 -14.36 -3.86
C ALA A 61 2.17 -13.33 -2.76
N LEU A 62 1.31 -12.34 -3.05
CA LEU A 62 0.82 -11.41 -2.02
C LEU A 62 0.01 -12.13 -0.93
N ARG A 63 -0.82 -13.12 -1.30
CA ARG A 63 -1.56 -13.93 -0.33
C ARG A 63 -0.63 -14.79 0.52
N ASP A 64 0.38 -15.40 -0.08
CA ASP A 64 1.38 -16.21 0.63
C ASP A 64 2.18 -15.39 1.65
N ILE A 65 2.41 -14.10 1.36
CA ILE A 65 3.05 -13.17 2.31
C ILE A 65 2.16 -12.86 3.52
N GLY A 66 0.83 -12.92 3.35
CA GLY A 66 -0.14 -12.65 4.41
C GLY A 66 -1.19 -11.58 4.08
N PHE A 67 -1.19 -11.01 2.85
CA PHE A 67 -2.22 -10.05 2.45
C PHE A 67 -3.52 -10.74 2.04
N THR A 68 -4.64 -10.15 2.45
CA THR A 68 -5.91 -10.36 1.78
C THR A 68 -5.95 -9.49 0.52
N VAL A 69 -5.88 -10.12 -0.65
CA VAL A 69 -5.89 -9.42 -1.95
C VAL A 69 -7.32 -9.05 -2.33
N ARG A 70 -7.60 -7.75 -2.44
CA ARG A 70 -8.86 -7.18 -2.90
C ARG A 70 -8.73 -6.82 -4.37
N LEU A 71 -9.60 -7.38 -5.20
CA LEU A 71 -9.56 -7.24 -6.67
C LEU A 71 -10.71 -6.37 -7.16
N LYS A 72 -10.36 -5.39 -8.01
CA LYS A 72 -11.34 -4.57 -8.73
C LYS A 72 -11.33 -4.95 -10.21
N PRO A 73 -12.49 -5.20 -10.84
CA PRO A 73 -12.55 -5.52 -12.26
C PRO A 73 -11.89 -4.42 -13.10
N PHE A 74 -10.97 -4.79 -14.01
CA PHE A 74 -10.41 -3.84 -14.95
C PHE A 74 -11.46 -3.47 -16.00
N ILE A 75 -12.03 -2.26 -15.89
CA ILE A 75 -12.99 -1.73 -16.85
C ILE A 75 -12.31 -0.60 -17.65
N GLN A 76 -12.08 -0.85 -18.93
CA GLN A 76 -11.67 0.18 -19.88
C GLN A 76 -12.91 0.97 -20.32
N ARG A 77 -12.96 2.27 -20.00
CA ARG A 77 -14.05 3.11 -20.48
C ARG A 77 -13.95 3.30 -22.00
N ARG A 78 -15.06 3.67 -22.63
CA ARG A 78 -15.12 3.99 -24.08
C ARG A 78 -14.19 5.14 -24.47
N ASP A 79 -13.82 6.00 -23.52
CA ASP A 79 -12.88 7.11 -23.70
C ASP A 79 -11.39 6.72 -23.47
N GLY A 80 -11.11 5.44 -23.19
CA GLY A 80 -9.76 4.94 -22.93
C GLY A 80 -9.25 5.16 -21.50
N SER A 81 -9.97 5.89 -20.64
CA SER A 81 -9.60 6.06 -19.23
C SER A 81 -9.82 4.78 -18.44
N ALA A 82 -8.87 4.45 -17.55
CA ALA A 82 -9.04 3.38 -16.58
C ALA A 82 -10.04 3.84 -15.51
N LYS A 83 -11.10 3.08 -15.25
CA LYS A 83 -12.05 3.43 -14.18
C LYS A 83 -11.52 2.99 -12.82
N GLY A 84 -11.45 3.96 -11.91
CA GLY A 84 -11.57 3.79 -10.47
C GLY A 84 -10.34 3.16 -9.84
N ASP A 85 -9.43 4.01 -9.39
CA ASP A 85 -8.49 3.73 -8.31
C ASP A 85 -9.17 3.07 -7.09
N TRP A 86 -8.35 2.63 -6.17
CA TRP A 86 -8.82 2.02 -4.93
C TRP A 86 -9.06 3.04 -3.83
N ASP A 87 -8.95 4.34 -4.10
CA ASP A 87 -8.79 5.38 -3.08
C ASP A 87 -9.94 5.40 -2.09
N VAL A 88 -11.18 5.34 -2.60
CA VAL A 88 -12.38 5.27 -1.74
C VAL A 88 -12.40 4.00 -0.91
N GLY A 89 -12.06 2.85 -1.50
CA GLY A 89 -12.06 1.56 -0.78
C GLY A 89 -10.99 1.52 0.30
N ILE A 90 -9.77 1.94 -0.04
CA ILE A 90 -8.65 2.09 0.89
C ILE A 90 -9.04 3.03 2.02
N THR A 91 -9.61 4.19 1.71
CA THR A 91 -10.04 5.19 2.71
C THR A 91 -11.01 4.60 3.72
N LEU A 92 -12.04 3.89 3.24
CA LEU A 92 -13.03 3.25 4.12
C LEU A 92 -12.40 2.17 4.99
N ASP A 93 -11.67 1.23 4.38
CA ASP A 93 -11.04 0.12 5.10
C ASP A 93 -10.00 0.62 6.13
N VAL A 94 -9.21 1.65 5.81
CA VAL A 94 -8.24 2.28 6.74
C VAL A 94 -8.98 2.92 7.91
N PHE A 95 -9.98 3.77 7.63
CA PHE A 95 -10.71 4.49 8.66
C PHE A 95 -11.46 3.54 9.59
N GLU A 96 -12.14 2.54 9.02
CA GLU A 96 -12.84 1.52 9.79
C GLU A 96 -11.87 0.69 10.62
N THR A 97 -10.72 0.27 10.09
CA THR A 97 -9.78 -0.56 10.88
C THR A 97 -9.06 0.22 11.99
N SER A 98 -8.95 1.55 11.84
CA SER A 98 -8.16 2.40 12.73
C SER A 98 -8.61 2.40 14.20
N HIS A 99 -9.86 2.04 14.51
CA HIS A 99 -10.33 1.92 15.90
C HIS A 99 -9.86 0.64 16.61
N GLU A 100 -9.29 -0.32 15.88
CA GLU A 100 -8.87 -1.63 16.40
C GLU A 100 -7.35 -1.80 16.48
N VAL A 101 -6.58 -0.83 16.00
CA VAL A 101 -5.12 -0.96 15.87
C VAL A 101 -4.41 0.18 16.57
N ASP A 102 -3.13 -0.04 16.90
CA ASP A 102 -2.26 1.00 17.44
C ASP A 102 -1.53 1.75 16.30
N ARG A 103 -1.38 1.08 15.15
CA ARG A 103 -0.64 1.59 13.99
C ARG A 103 -1.26 1.18 12.66
N VAL A 104 -1.36 2.14 11.75
CA VAL A 104 -1.68 1.92 10.34
C VAL A 104 -0.43 2.08 9.50
N VAL A 105 -0.20 1.15 8.58
CA VAL A 105 0.82 1.23 7.54
C VAL A 105 0.13 1.39 6.19
N LEU A 106 0.26 2.57 5.60
CA LEU A 106 -0.19 2.86 4.24
C LEU A 106 0.99 2.69 3.27
N ILE A 107 0.82 1.86 2.26
CA ILE A 107 1.83 1.58 1.23
C ILE A 107 1.31 2.22 -0.07
N SER A 108 1.55 3.52 -0.21
CA SER A 108 1.17 4.36 -1.34
C SER A 108 1.97 5.67 -1.34
N GLY A 109 2.15 6.27 -2.52
CA GLY A 109 2.67 7.62 -2.71
C GLY A 109 1.61 8.71 -2.88
N ASP A 110 0.32 8.34 -2.90
CA ASP A 110 -0.77 9.24 -3.31
C ASP A 110 -1.13 10.31 -2.27
N GLY A 111 -1.12 11.57 -2.70
CA GLY A 111 -1.44 12.73 -1.87
C GLY A 111 -2.88 12.76 -1.37
N ASP A 112 -3.81 12.10 -2.04
CA ASP A 112 -5.23 12.09 -1.66
C ASP A 112 -5.48 11.37 -0.32
N PHE A 113 -4.56 10.51 0.10
CA PHE A 113 -4.59 9.88 1.42
C PHE A 113 -4.09 10.76 2.57
N SER A 114 -3.59 11.98 2.30
CA SER A 114 -3.10 12.87 3.35
C SER A 114 -4.20 13.28 4.35
N GLU A 115 -5.40 13.61 3.87
CA GLU A 115 -6.54 13.92 4.74
C GLU A 115 -6.99 12.69 5.53
N LEU A 116 -6.95 11.50 4.92
CA LEU A 116 -7.24 10.24 5.60
C LEU A 116 -6.32 10.02 6.80
N LEU A 117 -4.99 10.16 6.62
CA LEU A 117 -4.03 9.96 7.72
C LEU A 117 -4.25 10.97 8.85
N ALA A 118 -4.41 12.25 8.51
CA ALA A 118 -4.70 13.29 9.49
C ALA A 118 -6.00 12.98 10.27
N ARG A 119 -7.03 12.49 9.57
CA ARG A 119 -8.33 12.18 10.18
C ARG A 119 -8.26 10.99 11.12
N VAL A 120 -7.56 9.91 10.76
CA VAL A 120 -7.45 8.73 11.63
C VAL A 120 -6.59 9.02 12.86
N GLN A 121 -5.51 9.79 12.71
CA GLN A 121 -4.72 10.30 13.86
C GLN A 121 -5.59 11.14 14.80
N GLN A 122 -6.32 12.12 14.26
CA GLN A 122 -7.17 13.00 15.07
C GLN A 122 -8.28 12.22 15.79
N ARG A 123 -8.91 11.25 15.12
CA ARG A 123 -10.10 10.56 15.63
C ARG A 123 -9.79 9.40 16.57
N PHE A 124 -8.68 8.70 16.35
CA PHE A 124 -8.34 7.47 17.04
C PHE A 124 -7.01 7.53 17.81
N GLY A 125 -6.17 8.55 17.58
CA GLY A 125 -4.89 8.71 18.29
C GLY A 125 -3.83 7.67 17.91
N ILE A 126 -4.00 6.98 16.79
CA ILE A 126 -3.11 5.91 16.32
C ILE A 126 -1.88 6.46 15.60
N LYS A 127 -0.84 5.62 15.47
CA LYS A 127 0.34 5.92 14.65
C LYS A 127 0.11 5.62 13.18
N THR A 128 0.71 6.41 12.31
CA THR A 128 0.63 6.22 10.86
C THR A 128 2.02 6.17 10.22
N ASP A 129 2.29 5.07 9.51
CA ASP A 129 3.50 4.91 8.70
C ASP A 129 3.11 4.95 7.22
N VAL A 130 3.89 5.67 6.41
CA VAL A 130 3.76 5.67 4.95
C VAL A 130 4.98 5.04 4.31
N TYR A 131 4.76 4.05 3.46
CA TYR A 131 5.77 3.45 2.60
C TYR A 131 5.51 3.89 1.16
N GLY A 132 6.46 4.60 0.57
CA GLY A 132 6.30 5.12 -0.79
C GLY A 132 7.65 5.37 -1.47
N VAL A 133 7.64 5.45 -2.79
CA VAL A 133 8.82 5.85 -3.55
C VAL A 133 9.02 7.35 -3.37
N GLN A 134 10.09 7.76 -2.69
CA GLN A 134 10.25 9.13 -2.20
C GLN A 134 10.12 10.21 -3.28
N ALA A 135 10.67 9.97 -4.47
CA ALA A 135 10.63 10.92 -5.59
C ALA A 135 9.22 11.16 -6.13
N LEU A 136 8.32 10.19 -5.94
CA LEU A 136 6.94 10.19 -6.47
C LEU A 136 5.89 10.10 -5.35
N THR A 137 6.27 10.42 -4.11
CA THR A 137 5.34 10.51 -2.98
C THR A 137 5.03 11.97 -2.70
N ALA A 138 3.73 12.30 -2.60
CA ALA A 138 3.29 13.65 -2.29
C ALA A 138 3.84 14.15 -0.94
N ASN A 139 4.37 15.38 -0.91
CA ASN A 139 4.90 15.98 0.33
C ASN A 139 3.83 16.10 1.42
N ALA A 140 2.58 16.40 1.05
CA ALA A 140 1.47 16.47 1.97
C ALA A 140 1.22 15.13 2.69
N LEU A 141 1.30 14.01 1.97
CA LEU A 141 1.18 12.68 2.56
C LEU A 141 2.33 12.38 3.54
N ARG A 142 3.57 12.71 3.15
CA ARG A 142 4.76 12.51 4.00
C ARG A 142 4.68 13.30 5.30
N GLN A 143 4.11 14.50 5.24
CA GLN A 143 3.94 15.38 6.40
C GLN A 143 2.77 14.95 7.30
N ALA A 144 1.73 14.34 6.72
CA ALA A 144 0.59 13.81 7.47
C ALA A 144 0.95 12.53 8.25
N ALA A 145 1.89 11.73 7.76
CA ALA A 145 2.33 10.51 8.43
C ALA A 145 3.20 10.80 9.67
N ASP A 146 3.09 9.98 10.72
CA ASP A 146 4.05 10.01 11.84
C ASP A 146 5.46 9.57 11.38
N ARG A 147 5.51 8.62 10.43
CA ARG A 147 6.76 8.09 9.88
C ARG A 147 6.62 7.88 8.38
N PHE A 148 7.59 8.39 7.62
CA PHE A 148 7.76 8.04 6.21
C PHE A 148 8.94 7.07 6.04
N VAL A 149 8.75 6.00 5.28
CA VAL A 149 9.78 5.02 4.93
C VAL A 149 9.92 4.95 3.40
N PRO A 150 11.06 5.37 2.84
CA PRO A 150 11.26 5.28 1.40
C PRO A 150 11.35 3.83 0.94
N ILE A 151 10.66 3.50 -0.15
CA ILE A 151 10.82 2.22 -0.85
C ILE A 151 12.05 2.31 -1.74
N GLU A 152 13.15 1.77 -1.25
CA GLU A 152 14.44 1.74 -1.95
C GLU A 152 15.32 0.57 -1.46
N GLY A 153 16.46 0.36 -2.10
CA GLY A 153 17.48 -0.60 -1.67
C GLY A 153 16.91 -2.00 -1.39
N ALA A 154 16.97 -2.43 -0.14
CA ALA A 154 16.52 -3.76 0.30
C ALA A 154 15.01 -4.01 0.13
N LEU A 155 14.20 -2.96 -0.05
CA LEU A 155 12.76 -3.05 -0.32
C LEU A 155 12.44 -3.25 -1.80
N LEU A 156 13.45 -3.21 -2.68
CA LEU A 156 13.31 -3.49 -4.10
C LEU A 156 13.75 -4.93 -4.39
N GLN A 157 13.22 -5.53 -5.44
CA GLN A 157 13.73 -6.79 -5.95
C GLN A 157 15.13 -6.55 -6.53
N ASN A 158 16.12 -7.27 -6.01
CA ASN A 158 17.44 -7.29 -6.62
C ASN A 158 17.33 -7.94 -8.00
N ASN A 159 17.65 -7.19 -9.05
CA ASN A 159 17.98 -7.75 -10.36
C ASN A 159 19.34 -8.48 -10.27
N ARG A 160 19.46 -9.51 -9.43
CA ARG A 160 20.54 -10.49 -9.60
C ARG A 160 20.10 -11.41 -10.72
N ARG A 161 20.43 -11.00 -11.94
CA ARG A 161 20.72 -11.95 -13.03
C ARG A 161 21.98 -12.72 -12.67
#